data_AF-A0A0B3VXB7-F1
#
_entry.id   AF-A0A0B3VXB7-F1
#
_cell.length_a   1.000
_cell.length_b   1.000
_cell.length_c   1.000
_cell.angle_alpha   90.00
_cell.angle_beta   90.00
_cell.angle_gamma   90.00
#
_symmetry.space_group_name_H-M   'P 1'
#
loop_
_entity.id
_entity.type
_entity.pdbx_description
1 polymer ?
#
loop_
_entity_poly.entity_id
_entity_poly.type
_entity_poly.pdbx_seq_one_letter_code
_entity_poly.pdbx_strand_id
1 'polypeptide(L)'
;MDYTYEWIYPNPKQLQNSINLIGKSIESEKKDSMFYQWLIDNIPVGELSSKEVNEIKGIIESIRDDELRHNQMYKNMYFQITGMKIQPEEEAFVPPSSFKDGIADAMMGELNAVKTYREIMGGLPSLYYRDQVFNILSDELRHGNLYNYIYTLVSVG
;
A
#
# COMPACT_ATOMS: atom_id res chain seq x y z
N MET A 1 35.93 3.57 -7.23
CA MET A 1 34.84 2.59 -7.05
C MET A 1 35.21 1.75 -5.84
N ASP A 2 34.37 1.73 -4.83
CA ASP A 2 34.65 1.06 -3.55
C ASP A 2 34.11 -0.38 -3.66
N TYR A 3 35.01 -1.35 -3.85
CA TYR A 3 34.74 -2.77 -4.12
C TYR A 3 34.22 -3.55 -2.89
N THR A 4 33.80 -2.85 -1.83
CA THR A 4 33.74 -3.40 -0.47
C THR A 4 32.58 -4.38 -0.19
N TYR A 5 31.71 -4.70 -1.16
CA TYR A 5 30.54 -5.55 -0.90
C TYR A 5 30.07 -6.46 -2.05
N GLU A 6 30.89 -6.71 -3.09
CA GLU A 6 30.45 -7.47 -4.28
C GLU A 6 29.98 -8.91 -3.98
N TRP A 7 30.37 -9.50 -2.85
CA TRP A 7 30.07 -10.89 -2.48
C TRP A 7 29.09 -11.05 -1.31
N ILE A 8 28.53 -9.95 -0.78
CA ILE A 8 27.62 -9.98 0.37
C ILE A 8 26.23 -9.53 -0.11
N TYR A 9 25.25 -10.42 0.01
CA TYR A 9 23.87 -10.13 -0.35
C TYR A 9 22.90 -10.47 0.80
N PRO A 10 22.00 -9.54 1.18
CA PRO A 10 22.07 -8.11 0.85
C PRO A 10 23.28 -7.45 1.54
N ASN A 11 23.88 -6.45 0.91
CA ASN A 11 24.94 -5.68 1.54
C ASN A 11 24.38 -4.66 2.56
N PRO A 12 25.21 -4.10 3.46
CA PRO A 12 24.74 -3.18 4.50
C PRO A 12 24.02 -1.93 3.96
N LYS A 13 24.40 -1.43 2.78
CA LYS A 13 23.73 -0.27 2.15
C LYS A 13 22.33 -0.64 1.67
N GLN A 14 22.16 -1.83 1.09
CA GLN A 14 20.85 -2.34 0.68
C GLN A 14 19.94 -2.55 1.88
N LEU A 15 20.45 -3.15 2.96
CA LEU A 15 19.70 -3.31 4.21
C LEU A 15 19.27 -1.96 4.78
N GLN A 16 20.19 -0.99 4.87
CA GLN A 16 19.84 0.34 5.37
C GLN A 16 18.79 1.03 4.49
N ASN A 17 18.88 0.88 3.16
CA ASN A 17 17.85 1.41 2.26
C ASN A 17 16.48 0.76 2.52
N SER A 18 16.42 -0.58 2.65
CA SER A 18 15.18 -1.28 2.97
C SER A 18 14.59 -0.83 4.31
N ILE A 19 15.41 -0.63 5.35
CA ILE A 19 14.94 -0.10 6.64
C ILE A 19 14.31 1.28 6.47
N ASN A 20 14.95 2.16 5.70
CA ASN A 20 14.44 3.51 5.44
C ASN A 20 13.12 3.47 4.67
N LEU A 21 13.02 2.60 3.65
CA LEU A 21 11.81 2.43 2.85
C LEU A 21 10.66 1.84 3.70
N ILE A 22 10.92 0.81 4.51
CA ILE A 22 9.93 0.27 5.46
C ILE A 22 9.40 1.39 6.36
N GLY A 23 10.28 2.24 6.89
CA GLY A 23 9.86 3.34 7.75
C GLY A 23 8.98 4.37 7.04
N LYS A 24 9.20 4.60 5.74
CA LYS A 24 8.37 5.49 4.91
C LYS A 24 7.03 4.86 4.50
N SER A 25 6.94 3.53 4.47
CA SER A 25 5.72 2.78 4.17
C SER A 25 4.81 2.58 5.40
N ILE A 26 5.17 3.14 6.55
CA ILE A 26 4.29 3.17 7.72
C ILE A 26 3.43 4.42 7.63
N GLU A 27 2.13 4.23 7.45
CA GLU A 27 1.16 5.30 7.21
C GLU A 27 0.29 5.61 8.43
N SER A 28 -0.40 6.77 8.40
CA SER A 28 -1.34 7.18 9.45
C SER A 28 -2.69 6.47 9.26
N GLU A 29 -3.04 5.60 10.20
CA GLU A 29 -4.31 4.85 10.20
C GLU A 29 -5.54 5.78 10.15
N LYS A 30 -5.42 6.99 10.70
CA LYS A 30 -6.49 7.99 10.66
C LYS A 30 -6.69 8.49 9.23
N LYS A 31 -5.61 8.83 8.52
CA LYS A 31 -5.67 9.30 7.12
C LYS A 31 -6.25 8.20 6.22
N ASP A 32 -5.82 6.95 6.41
CA ASP A 32 -6.32 5.80 5.66
C ASP A 32 -7.81 5.61 5.91
N SER A 33 -8.22 5.61 7.18
CA SER A 33 -9.63 5.49 7.56
C SER A 33 -10.50 6.58 6.92
N MET A 34 -10.01 7.82 6.86
CA MET A 34 -10.71 8.92 6.19
C MET A 34 -10.81 8.71 4.67
N PHE A 35 -9.73 8.25 4.04
CA PHE A 35 -9.71 7.99 2.60
C PHE A 35 -10.69 6.89 2.17
N TYR A 36 -10.64 5.72 2.83
CA TYR A 36 -11.53 4.61 2.49
C TYR A 36 -13.00 4.94 2.78
N GLN A 37 -13.28 5.65 3.88
CA GLN A 37 -14.63 6.13 4.17
C GLN A 37 -15.11 7.09 3.08
N TRP A 38 -14.25 8.02 2.65
CA TRP A 38 -14.57 8.94 1.56
C TRP A 38 -14.87 8.20 0.26
N LEU A 39 -14.09 7.18 -0.11
CA LEU A 39 -14.38 6.37 -1.30
C LEU A 39 -15.75 5.71 -1.20
N ILE A 40 -16.07 5.06 -0.08
CA ILE A 40 -17.36 4.37 0.14
C ILE A 40 -18.53 5.36 0.04
N ASP A 41 -18.39 6.55 0.62
CA ASP A 41 -19.45 7.56 0.64
C ASP A 41 -19.67 8.23 -0.73
N ASN A 42 -18.67 8.16 -1.63
CA ASN A 42 -18.70 8.81 -2.93
C ASN A 42 -18.88 7.84 -4.11
N ILE A 43 -19.24 6.57 -3.86
CA ILE A 43 -19.61 5.64 -4.93
C ILE A 43 -20.76 6.25 -5.75
N PRO A 44 -20.70 6.28 -7.10
CA PRO A 44 -21.70 6.95 -7.95
C PRO A 44 -23.00 6.12 -8.07
N VAL A 45 -23.76 6.03 -6.97
CA VAL A 45 -24.96 5.19 -6.85
C VAL A 45 -26.07 5.53 -7.85
N GLY A 46 -26.08 6.73 -8.43
CA GLY A 46 -27.05 7.14 -9.46
C GLY A 46 -26.79 6.55 -10.85
N GLU A 47 -25.57 6.05 -11.09
CA GLU A 47 -25.09 5.55 -12.38
C GLU A 47 -24.89 4.02 -12.38
N LEU A 48 -25.07 3.38 -11.22
CA LEU A 48 -24.76 1.98 -10.98
C LEU A 48 -25.97 1.21 -10.47
N SER A 49 -26.03 -0.08 -10.79
CA SER A 49 -26.99 -0.98 -10.16
C SER A 49 -26.65 -1.21 -8.68
N SER A 50 -27.64 -1.57 -7.86
CA SER A 50 -27.41 -1.93 -6.46
C SER A 50 -26.40 -3.06 -6.28
N LYS A 51 -26.30 -3.96 -7.27
CA LYS A 51 -25.31 -5.04 -7.26
C LYS A 51 -23.89 -4.48 -7.38
N GLU A 52 -23.65 -3.62 -8.36
CA GLU A 52 -22.35 -2.99 -8.61
C GLU A 52 -21.91 -2.11 -7.45
N VAL A 53 -22.84 -1.34 -6.86
CA VAL A 53 -22.55 -0.54 -5.66
C VAL A 53 -22.05 -1.41 -4.50
N ASN A 54 -22.74 -2.53 -4.23
CA ASN A 54 -22.34 -3.45 -3.16
C ASN A 54 -21.01 -4.16 -3.47
N GLU A 55 -20.76 -4.49 -4.73
CA GLU A 55 -19.52 -5.12 -5.18
C GLU A 55 -18.33 -4.16 -5.03
N ILE A 56 -18.44 -2.93 -5.52
CA ILE A 56 -17.41 -1.88 -5.36
C ILE A 56 -17.13 -1.64 -3.87
N LYS A 57 -18.17 -1.50 -3.06
CA LYS A 57 -18.03 -1.30 -1.61
C LYS A 57 -17.27 -2.45 -0.96
N GLY A 58 -17.63 -3.70 -1.26
CA GLY A 58 -16.96 -4.87 -0.71
C GLY A 58 -15.49 -4.98 -1.14
N ILE A 59 -15.16 -4.58 -2.38
CA ILE A 59 -13.78 -4.50 -2.86
C ILE A 59 -13.00 -3.44 -2.05
N ILE A 60 -13.54 -2.23 -1.90
CA ILE A 60 -12.89 -1.15 -1.16
C ILE A 60 -12.66 -1.54 0.31
N GLU A 61 -13.64 -2.18 0.95
CA GLU A 61 -13.51 -2.69 2.32
C GLU A 61 -12.44 -3.78 2.44
N SER A 62 -12.37 -4.70 1.47
CA SER A 62 -11.32 -5.73 1.44
C SER A 62 -9.93 -5.13 1.31
N ILE A 63 -9.73 -4.12 0.46
CA ILE A 63 -8.43 -3.46 0.28
C ILE A 63 -8.03 -2.74 1.56
N ARG A 64 -8.96 -1.96 2.15
CA ARG A 64 -8.72 -1.28 3.44
C ARG A 64 -8.21 -2.24 4.52
N ASP A 65 -8.86 -3.39 4.66
CA ASP A 65 -8.53 -4.35 5.71
C ASP A 65 -7.14 -4.98 5.48
N ASP A 66 -6.74 -5.16 4.21
CA ASP A 66 -5.40 -5.58 3.84
C ASP A 66 -4.35 -4.49 4.15
N GLU A 67 -4.60 -3.23 3.81
CA GLU A 67 -3.69 -2.11 4.11
C GLU A 67 -3.46 -1.91 5.61
N LEU A 68 -4.52 -2.02 6.42
CA LEU A 68 -4.40 -1.96 7.88
C LEU A 68 -3.46 -3.06 8.41
N ARG A 69 -3.56 -4.27 7.83
CA ARG A 69 -2.68 -5.38 8.17
C ARG A 69 -1.25 -5.11 7.68
N HIS A 70 -1.06 -4.60 6.47
CA HIS A 70 0.26 -4.28 5.93
C HIS A 70 0.98 -3.23 6.76
N ASN A 71 0.28 -2.14 7.14
CA ASN A 71 0.84 -1.10 8.00
C ASN A 71 1.30 -1.68 9.35
N GLN A 72 0.50 -2.56 9.96
CA GLN A 72 0.90 -3.26 11.18
C GLN A 72 2.11 -4.19 10.97
N MET A 73 2.17 -4.88 9.83
CA MET A 73 3.33 -5.71 9.46
C MET A 73 4.59 -4.87 9.32
N TYR A 74 4.53 -3.70 8.67
CA TYR A 74 5.69 -2.80 8.55
C TYR A 74 6.10 -2.19 9.89
N LYS A 75 5.16 -1.75 10.73
CA LYS A 75 5.46 -1.30 12.11
C LYS A 75 6.20 -2.36 12.91
N ASN A 76 5.73 -3.61 12.85
CA ASN A 76 6.35 -4.74 13.55
C ASN A 76 7.74 -5.05 12.99
N MET A 77 7.88 -5.14 11.66
CA MET A 77 9.15 -5.41 10.99
C MET A 77 10.19 -4.33 11.30
N TYR A 78 9.80 -3.06 11.22
CA TYR A 78 10.68 -1.93 11.55
C TYR A 78 11.16 -2.01 12.99
N PHE A 79 10.26 -2.27 13.94
CA PHE A 79 10.61 -2.42 15.35
C PHE A 79 11.52 -3.63 15.59
N GLN A 80 11.27 -4.77 14.95
CA GLN A 80 12.10 -5.96 15.08
C GLN A 80 13.53 -5.75 14.56
N ILE A 81 13.70 -4.98 13.48
CA ILE A 81 15.01 -4.73 12.88
C ILE A 81 15.77 -3.62 13.63
N THR A 82 15.08 -2.57 14.07
CA THR A 82 15.73 -1.35 14.58
C THR A 82 15.63 -1.16 16.09
N GLY A 83 14.67 -1.82 16.74
CA GLY A 83 14.28 -1.55 18.13
C GLY A 83 13.51 -0.24 18.32
N MET A 84 13.24 0.51 17.25
CA MET A 84 12.56 1.80 17.30
C MET A 84 11.11 1.69 16.82
N LYS A 85 10.25 2.58 17.31
CA LYS A 85 8.89 2.75 16.80
C LYS A 85 8.82 4.04 15.99
N ILE A 86 8.11 3.99 14.87
CA ILE A 86 7.75 5.17 14.09
C ILE A 86 6.35 5.60 14.50
N GLN A 87 6.19 6.91 14.72
CA GLN A 87 4.89 7.55 14.74
C GLN A 87 4.78 8.34 13.44
N PRO A 88 3.88 7.96 12.52
CA PRO A 88 3.70 8.70 11.29
C PRO A 88 3.19 10.11 11.61
N GLU A 89 3.56 11.08 10.78
CA GLU A 89 3.03 12.43 10.91
C GLU A 89 1.53 12.44 10.56
N GLU A 90 0.76 13.14 11.38
CA GLU A 90 -0.67 13.33 11.16
C GLU A 90 -0.88 14.45 10.15
N GLU A 91 -0.94 14.10 8.88
CA GLU A 91 -1.31 15.03 7.81
C GLU A 91 -2.83 15.20 7.71
N ALA A 92 -3.26 16.38 7.27
CA ALA A 92 -4.66 16.60 6.95
C ALA A 92 -5.04 15.78 5.70
N PHE A 93 -6.14 15.03 5.80
CA PHE A 93 -6.73 14.36 4.65
C PHE A 93 -7.25 15.40 3.64
N VAL A 94 -6.84 15.25 2.38
CA VAL A 94 -7.34 16.04 1.25
C VAL A 94 -8.16 15.12 0.37
N PRO A 95 -9.48 15.34 0.24
CA PRO A 95 -10.32 14.50 -0.59
C PRO A 95 -9.95 14.64 -2.08
N PRO A 96 -9.99 13.54 -2.86
CA PRO A 96 -9.87 13.61 -4.31
C PRO A 96 -10.98 14.47 -4.94
N SER A 97 -10.74 14.96 -6.16
CA SER A 97 -11.69 15.80 -6.90
C SER A 97 -12.96 15.07 -7.31
N SER A 98 -12.88 13.76 -7.53
CA SER A 98 -14.02 12.90 -7.87
C SER A 98 -13.73 11.47 -7.44
N PHE A 99 -14.77 10.64 -7.30
CA PHE A 99 -14.61 9.21 -6.99
C PHE A 99 -13.66 8.53 -7.98
N LYS A 100 -13.81 8.84 -9.27
CA LYS A 100 -12.97 8.31 -10.34
C LYS A 100 -11.51 8.72 -10.20
N ASP A 101 -11.23 9.97 -9.85
CA ASP A 101 -9.87 10.43 -9.58
C ASP A 101 -9.30 9.73 -8.34
N GLY A 102 -10.10 9.56 -7.27
CA GLY A 102 -9.67 8.83 -6.08
C GLY A 102 -9.31 7.36 -6.36
N ILE A 103 -10.07 6.68 -7.22
CA ILE A 103 -9.75 5.31 -7.66
C ILE A 103 -8.49 5.28 -8.54
N ALA A 104 -8.31 6.25 -9.44
CA ALA A 104 -7.13 6.34 -10.28
C ALA A 104 -5.85 6.62 -9.46
N ASP A 105 -5.93 7.54 -8.50
CA ASP A 105 -4.84 7.88 -7.60
C ASP A 105 -4.47 6.67 -6.72
N ALA A 106 -5.46 5.97 -6.15
CA ALA A 106 -5.24 4.75 -5.38
C ALA A 106 -4.53 3.68 -6.21
N MET A 107 -5.04 3.39 -7.42
CA MET A 107 -4.43 2.43 -8.35
C MET A 107 -2.96 2.76 -8.64
N MET A 108 -2.64 4.04 -8.88
CA MET A 108 -1.27 4.47 -9.12
C MET A 108 -0.41 4.38 -7.85
N GLY A 109 -1.00 4.60 -6.68
CA GLY A 109 -0.42 4.31 -5.38
C GLY A 109 0.05 2.86 -5.28
N GLU A 110 -0.83 1.90 -5.55
CA GLU A 110 -0.51 0.47 -5.49
C GLU A 110 0.63 0.07 -6.43
N LEU A 111 0.60 0.58 -7.67
CA LEU A 111 1.65 0.29 -8.65
C LEU A 111 3.01 0.88 -8.25
N ASN A 112 3.02 2.00 -7.51
CA ASN A 112 4.24 2.57 -6.95
C ASN A 112 4.69 1.81 -5.69
N ALA A 113 3.76 1.34 -4.87
CA ALA A 113 4.03 0.47 -3.72
C ALA A 113 4.76 -0.81 -4.18
N VAL A 114 4.31 -1.46 -5.25
CA VAL A 114 4.99 -2.63 -5.85
C VAL A 114 6.48 -2.37 -6.17
N LYS A 115 6.82 -1.19 -6.70
CA LYS A 115 8.21 -0.82 -6.99
C LYS A 115 9.01 -0.70 -5.70
N THR A 116 8.47 0.03 -4.73
CA THR A 116 9.07 0.24 -3.41
C THR A 116 9.29 -1.08 -2.69
N TYR A 117 8.29 -1.96 -2.67
CA TYR A 117 8.34 -3.21 -1.91
C TYR A 117 9.29 -4.23 -2.53
N ARG A 118 9.46 -4.19 -3.85
CA ARG A 118 10.51 -4.97 -4.53
C ARG A 118 11.91 -4.54 -4.07
N GLU A 119 12.14 -3.25 -3.91
CA GLU A 119 13.41 -2.73 -3.38
C GLU A 119 13.61 -3.12 -1.91
N ILE A 120 12.56 -2.98 -1.08
CA ILE A 120 12.59 -3.43 0.32
C ILE A 120 13.00 -4.91 0.39
N MET A 121 12.29 -5.77 -0.33
CA MET A 121 12.55 -7.22 -0.36
C MET A 121 13.98 -7.55 -0.80
N GLY A 122 14.55 -6.77 -1.72
CA GLY A 122 15.91 -6.96 -2.23
C GLY A 122 17.01 -6.66 -1.20
N GLY A 123 16.75 -5.80 -0.21
CA GLY A 123 17.71 -5.47 0.85
C GLY A 123 17.50 -6.22 2.17
N LEU A 124 16.51 -7.11 2.26
CA LEU A 124 16.23 -7.87 3.49
C LEU A 124 17.03 -9.19 3.56
N PRO A 125 17.70 -9.48 4.69
CA PRO A 125 18.65 -10.59 4.78
C PRO A 125 18.01 -11.96 5.07
N SER A 126 16.78 -11.98 5.62
CA SER A 126 16.12 -13.22 6.01
C SER A 126 14.94 -13.54 5.10
N LEU A 127 14.71 -14.84 4.86
CA LEU A 127 13.50 -15.29 4.16
C LEU A 127 12.23 -14.93 4.91
N TYR A 128 12.27 -14.95 6.25
CA TYR A 128 11.13 -14.53 7.09
C TYR A 128 10.61 -13.14 6.73
N TYR A 129 11.49 -12.14 6.65
CA TYR A 129 11.08 -10.77 6.28
C TYR A 129 10.72 -10.68 4.80
N ARG A 130 11.45 -11.38 3.93
CA ARG A 130 11.20 -11.36 2.49
C ARG A 130 9.83 -11.95 2.13
N ASP A 131 9.42 -13.04 2.78
CA ASP A 131 8.12 -13.67 2.56
C ASP A 131 6.97 -12.75 3.01
N GLN A 132 7.17 -12.02 4.11
CA GLN A 132 6.21 -11.00 4.55
C GLN A 132 6.05 -9.89 3.51
N VAL A 133 7.16 -9.33 3.00
CA VAL A 133 7.10 -8.29 1.96
C VAL A 133 6.56 -8.83 0.64
N PHE A 134 6.84 -10.09 0.31
CA PHE A 134 6.30 -10.74 -0.87
C PHE A 134 4.77 -10.86 -0.83
N ASN A 135 4.21 -11.19 0.34
CA ASN A 135 2.77 -11.22 0.53
C ASN A 135 2.15 -9.84 0.33
N ILE A 136 2.71 -8.79 0.95
CA ILE A 136 2.26 -7.41 0.77
C ILE A 136 2.33 -7.01 -0.71
N LEU A 137 3.47 -7.22 -1.37
CA LEU A 137 3.65 -6.92 -2.79
C LEU A 137 2.61 -7.63 -3.68
N SER A 138 2.28 -8.88 -3.36
CA SER A 138 1.27 -9.66 -4.10
C SER A 138 -0.14 -9.11 -3.89
N ASP A 139 -0.44 -8.66 -2.67
CA ASP A 139 -1.69 -7.95 -2.36
C ASP A 139 -1.78 -6.64 -3.16
N GLU A 140 -0.70 -5.83 -3.27
CA GLU A 140 -0.76 -4.58 -4.06
C GLU A 140 -0.96 -4.80 -5.55
N LEU A 141 -0.38 -5.87 -6.10
CA LEU A 141 -0.67 -6.27 -7.47
C LEU A 141 -2.16 -6.61 -7.63
N ARG A 142 -2.77 -7.28 -6.65
CA ARG A 142 -4.20 -7.58 -6.64
C ARG A 142 -5.02 -6.29 -6.50
N HIS A 143 -4.66 -5.39 -5.58
CA HIS A 143 -5.33 -4.12 -5.32
C HIS A 143 -5.36 -3.24 -6.58
N GLY A 144 -4.22 -3.09 -7.27
CA GLY A 144 -4.15 -2.34 -8.53
C GLY A 144 -5.09 -2.90 -9.61
N ASN A 145 -5.23 -4.23 -9.72
CA ASN A 145 -6.19 -4.85 -10.64
C ASN A 145 -7.65 -4.61 -10.22
N LEU A 146 -7.95 -4.63 -8.92
CA LEU A 146 -9.29 -4.36 -8.38
C LEU A 146 -9.69 -2.91 -8.59
N TYR A 147 -8.78 -1.96 -8.37
CA TYR A 147 -9.04 -0.55 -8.70
C TYR A 147 -9.23 -0.33 -10.20
N ASN A 148 -8.45 -1.00 -11.05
CA ASN A 148 -8.66 -0.94 -12.51
C ASN A 148 -10.05 -1.46 -12.91
N TYR A 149 -10.54 -2.53 -12.26
CA TYR A 149 -11.89 -3.03 -12.45
C TYR A 149 -12.94 -1.98 -12.05
N ILE A 150 -12.83 -1.39 -10.85
CA ILE A 150 -13.73 -0.32 -10.39
C ILE A 150 -13.71 0.86 -11.36
N TYR A 151 -12.52 1.33 -11.74
CA TYR A 151 -12.34 2.46 -12.64
C TYR A 151 -13.03 2.22 -14.00
N THR A 152 -12.87 1.01 -14.55
CA THR A 152 -13.53 0.62 -15.80
C THR A 152 -15.05 0.62 -15.64
N LEU A 153 -15.55 0.02 -14.56
CA LEU A 153 -16.98 -0.08 -14.28
C LEU A 153 -17.66 1.30 -14.19
N VAL A 154 -17.04 2.26 -13.50
CA VAL A 154 -17.56 3.63 -13.37
C VAL A 154 -17.22 4.55 -14.54
N SER A 155 -16.53 4.05 -15.57
CA SER A 155 -16.17 4.82 -16.77
C SER A 155 -17.01 4.47 -18.00
N VAL A 156 -17.76 3.38 -17.95
CA VAL A 156 -18.57 2.86 -19.06
C VAL A 156 -20.07 3.16 -18.84
N GLY A 157 -20.40 3.96 -17.82
CA GLY A 157 -21.74 4.50 -17.56
C GLY A 157 -21.99 5.83 -18.23
#